data_AF-A0A8S3TWJ2-F1
#
_entry.id   AF-A0A8S3TWJ2-F1
#
_cell.length_a   1.000
_cell.length_b   1.000
_cell.length_c   1.000
_cell.angle_alpha   90.00
_cell.angle_beta   90.00
_cell.angle_gamma   90.00
#
_symmetry.space_group_name_H-M   'P 1'
#
loop_
_entity.id
_entity.type
_entity.pdbx_description
1 polymer ?
#
loop_
_entity_poly.entity_id
_entity_poly.type
_entity_poly.pdbx_seq_one_letter_code
_entity_poly.pdbx_strand_id
1 'polypeptide(L)'
;MTKQAKIVLNCVGPYRFHGERVVKACIEGGASHLDISGEPQYLERMQLMYNNKAKEAGVYIIGTCGFDSIPAEMGVVFAQKKFQGEINSIEAYLDFEAKEGLVGNVTTLESAVYGFAHANELKSLRRSLYPEPLPKPSFKLPKRGAVHKNEVVNKYCVPFMGSDKSVVNRTQRYNYEHNKQRPIQFDPYIACSGILQLIGMMVFGIIFAVLSKFSFGQSLLIKLWTESSDQGRDCHNTAL
;
A
#
# COMPACT_ATOMS: atom_id res chain seq x y z
N MET A 1 -24.94 13.50 3.38
CA MET A 1 -24.09 12.56 4.15
C MET A 1 -22.98 13.30 4.88
N THR A 2 -21.99 13.90 4.18
CA THR A 2 -20.81 14.50 4.85
C THR A 2 -21.15 15.64 5.81
N LYS A 3 -22.09 16.53 5.48
CA LYS A 3 -22.58 17.60 6.39
C LYS A 3 -23.23 17.10 7.70
N GLN A 4 -23.59 15.82 7.78
CA GLN A 4 -24.25 15.22 8.94
C GLN A 4 -23.32 14.27 9.70
N ALA A 5 -22.12 14.01 9.19
CA ALA A 5 -21.17 13.08 9.77
C ALA A 5 -19.96 13.84 10.33
N LYS A 6 -19.41 13.34 11.45
CA LYS A 6 -18.11 13.83 11.95
C LYS A 6 -16.95 13.18 11.20
N ILE A 7 -17.10 11.90 10.86
CA ILE A 7 -16.10 11.08 10.17
C ILE A 7 -16.81 10.23 9.12
N VAL A 8 -16.22 10.11 7.94
CA VAL A 8 -16.64 9.20 6.88
C VAL A 8 -15.58 8.11 6.73
N LEU A 9 -16.00 6.85 6.92
CA LEU A 9 -15.18 5.66 6.71
C LEU A 9 -15.39 5.17 5.28
N ASN A 10 -14.42 5.39 4.41
CA ASN A 10 -14.43 4.97 3.02
C ASN A 10 -13.74 3.62 2.89
N CYS A 11 -14.54 2.54 2.83
CA CYS A 11 -14.04 1.16 2.79
C CYS A 11 -14.15 0.52 1.40
N VAL A 12 -14.48 1.29 0.36
CA VAL A 12 -14.76 0.75 -0.97
C VAL A 12 -13.89 1.45 -2.01
N GLY A 13 -12.98 0.67 -2.61
CA GLY A 13 -12.20 1.06 -3.76
C GLY A 13 -12.84 0.62 -5.10
N PRO A 14 -12.12 0.81 -6.22
CA PRO A 14 -10.77 1.39 -6.32
C PRO A 14 -10.75 2.90 -6.03
N TYR A 15 -9.88 3.35 -5.13
CA TYR A 15 -9.86 4.72 -4.62
C TYR A 15 -9.33 5.70 -5.66
N ARG A 16 -8.47 5.26 -6.58
CA ARG A 16 -8.00 6.09 -7.71
C ARG A 16 -9.13 6.74 -8.50
N PHE A 17 -10.25 6.06 -8.69
CA PHE A 17 -11.36 6.58 -9.50
C PHE A 17 -12.42 7.30 -8.66
N HIS A 18 -12.67 6.83 -7.44
CA HIS A 18 -13.81 7.26 -6.64
C HIS A 18 -13.43 7.99 -5.35
N GLY A 19 -12.25 7.70 -4.79
CA GLY A 19 -11.82 8.19 -3.48
C GLY A 19 -11.66 9.71 -3.41
N GLU A 20 -11.24 10.36 -4.50
CA GLU A 20 -11.06 11.83 -4.49
C GLU A 20 -12.38 12.57 -4.27
N ARG A 21 -13.48 12.08 -4.87
CA ARG A 21 -14.79 12.72 -4.73
C ARG A 21 -15.27 12.67 -3.28
N VAL A 22 -14.98 11.58 -2.58
CA VAL A 22 -15.29 11.41 -1.16
C VAL A 22 -14.45 12.37 -0.31
N VAL A 23 -13.13 12.44 -0.54
CA VAL A 23 -12.24 13.40 0.14
C VAL A 23 -12.71 14.84 -0.03
N LYS A 24 -13.00 15.24 -1.27
CA LYS A 24 -13.50 16.59 -1.58
C LYS A 24 -14.81 16.88 -0.85
N ALA A 25 -15.79 15.96 -0.90
CA ALA A 25 -17.07 16.12 -0.23
C ALA A 25 -16.95 16.16 1.31
N CYS A 26 -15.95 15.47 1.88
CA CYS A 26 -15.66 15.52 3.32
C CYS A 26 -15.12 16.89 3.72
N ILE A 27 -14.15 17.43 2.98
CA ILE A 27 -13.58 18.76 3.22
C ILE A 27 -14.66 19.85 3.10
N GLU A 28 -15.45 19.84 2.03
CA GLU A 28 -16.55 20.80 1.83
C GLU A 28 -17.67 20.64 2.86
N GLY A 29 -17.87 19.43 3.38
CA GLY A 29 -18.89 19.09 4.35
C GLY A 29 -18.48 19.30 5.81
N GLY A 30 -17.20 19.62 6.10
CA GLY A 30 -16.68 19.70 7.46
C GLY A 30 -16.54 18.35 8.17
N ALA A 31 -16.49 17.24 7.42
CA ALA A 31 -16.28 15.90 7.96
C ALA A 31 -14.83 15.45 7.77
N SER A 32 -14.29 14.71 8.74
CA SER A 32 -13.03 14.00 8.54
C SER A 32 -13.22 12.74 7.69
N HIS A 33 -12.17 12.32 6.99
CA HIS A 33 -12.18 11.15 6.10
C HIS A 33 -11.15 10.13 6.58
N LEU A 34 -11.53 8.86 6.52
CA LEU A 34 -10.63 7.73 6.71
C LEU A 34 -10.86 6.69 5.63
N ASP A 35 -9.80 6.11 5.06
CA ASP A 35 -9.88 5.00 4.11
C ASP A 35 -8.95 3.84 4.43
N ILE A 36 -9.19 2.69 3.80
CA ILE A 36 -8.32 1.49 3.87
C ILE A 36 -7.54 1.27 2.56
N SER A 37 -7.24 2.34 1.81
CA SER A 37 -6.59 2.25 0.49
C SER A 37 -5.20 1.62 0.59
N GLY A 38 -4.89 0.71 -0.34
CA GLY A 38 -3.53 0.19 -0.58
C GLY A 38 -2.84 0.82 -1.78
N GLU A 39 -3.28 2.01 -2.23
CA GLU A 39 -2.88 2.60 -3.52
C GLU A 39 -1.96 3.84 -3.32
N PRO A 40 -0.62 3.70 -3.45
CA PRO A 40 0.32 4.79 -3.16
C PRO A 40 0.06 6.07 -3.96
N GLN A 41 -0.33 5.92 -5.22
CA GLN A 41 -0.55 7.05 -6.12
C GLN A 41 -1.84 7.81 -5.77
N TYR A 42 -2.87 7.14 -5.23
CA TYR A 42 -4.04 7.82 -4.70
C TYR A 42 -3.67 8.58 -3.42
N LEU A 43 -3.00 7.91 -2.46
CA LEU A 43 -2.57 8.50 -1.20
C LEU A 43 -1.75 9.78 -1.41
N GLU A 44 -0.67 9.69 -2.19
CA GLU A 44 0.26 10.81 -2.41
C GLU A 44 -0.41 11.94 -3.20
N ARG A 45 -1.37 11.63 -4.09
CA ARG A 45 -2.14 12.64 -4.84
C ARG A 45 -3.11 13.38 -3.92
N MET A 46 -3.79 12.68 -3.02
CA MET A 46 -4.67 13.31 -2.04
C MET A 46 -3.88 14.23 -1.11
N GLN A 47 -2.69 13.80 -0.67
CA GLN A 47 -1.80 14.67 0.09
C GLN A 47 -1.42 15.93 -0.70
N LEU A 48 -0.96 15.78 -1.94
CA LEU A 48 -0.54 16.92 -2.76
C LEU A 48 -1.66 17.95 -2.96
N MET A 49 -2.87 17.49 -3.26
CA MET A 49 -3.96 18.37 -3.67
C MET A 49 -4.80 18.92 -2.51
N TYR A 50 -4.89 18.18 -1.40
CA TYR A 50 -5.87 18.45 -0.34
C TYR A 50 -5.28 18.72 1.04
N ASN A 51 -3.96 18.57 1.26
CA ASN A 51 -3.36 18.80 2.59
C ASN A 51 -3.68 20.20 3.16
N ASN A 52 -3.48 21.26 2.36
CA ASN A 52 -3.77 22.62 2.83
C ASN A 52 -5.27 22.88 2.97
N LYS A 53 -6.08 22.38 2.02
CA LYS A 53 -7.55 22.54 2.05
C LYS A 53 -8.17 21.87 3.28
N ALA A 54 -7.70 20.68 3.64
CA ALA A 54 -8.14 19.97 4.84
C ALA A 54 -7.76 20.75 6.12
N LYS A 55 -6.54 21.31 6.16
CA LYS A 55 -6.07 22.15 7.26
C LYS A 55 -6.93 23.41 7.43
N GLU A 56 -7.24 24.10 6.33
CA GLU A 56 -8.10 25.30 6.32
C GLU A 56 -9.53 24.98 6.76
N ALA A 57 -10.06 23.82 6.35
CA ALA A 57 -11.39 23.36 6.76
C ALA A 57 -11.43 22.76 8.18
N GLY A 58 -10.27 22.58 8.83
CA GLY A 58 -10.19 22.00 10.18
C GLY A 58 -10.56 20.52 10.25
N VAL A 59 -10.39 19.76 9.17
CA VAL A 59 -10.72 18.33 9.09
C VAL A 59 -9.48 17.46 8.84
N TYR A 60 -9.56 16.18 9.23
CA TYR A 60 -8.50 15.22 9.01
C TYR A 60 -8.80 14.33 7.79
N ILE A 61 -7.80 14.13 6.93
CA ILE A 61 -7.87 13.17 5.82
C ILE A 61 -6.80 12.10 6.06
N ILE A 62 -7.24 10.92 6.49
CA ILE A 62 -6.36 9.83 6.92
C ILE A 62 -6.51 8.67 5.94
N GLY A 63 -5.51 8.47 5.07
CA GLY A 63 -5.50 7.35 4.15
C GLY A 63 -4.81 6.10 4.71
N THR A 64 -5.07 4.97 4.07
CA THR A 64 -4.32 3.71 4.25
C THR A 64 -4.39 3.09 5.65
N CYS A 65 -5.58 3.10 6.26
CA CYS A 65 -5.84 2.47 7.55
C CYS A 65 -6.15 0.97 7.43
N GLY A 66 -5.50 0.30 6.48
CA GLY A 66 -5.70 -1.13 6.19
C GLY A 66 -4.50 -1.98 6.59
N PHE A 67 -4.57 -3.25 6.21
CA PHE A 67 -3.48 -4.21 6.39
C PHE A 67 -2.21 -3.79 5.63
N ASP A 68 -2.33 -3.27 4.41
CA ASP A 68 -1.18 -2.81 3.60
C ASP A 68 -0.63 -1.44 4.06
N SER A 69 -0.50 -1.23 5.37
CA SER A 69 0.05 -0.01 5.99
C SER A 69 0.22 -0.11 7.51
N ILE A 70 -0.85 -0.44 8.25
CA ILE A 70 -0.86 -0.35 9.72
C ILE A 70 0.20 -1.26 10.36
N PRO A 71 0.33 -2.55 9.99
CA PRO A 71 1.34 -3.44 10.56
C PRO A 71 2.76 -2.95 10.28
N ALA A 72 3.04 -2.46 9.06
CA ALA A 72 4.35 -1.93 8.70
C ALA A 72 4.71 -0.70 9.54
N GLU A 73 3.80 0.28 9.62
CA GLU A 73 3.97 1.50 10.42
C GLU A 73 4.15 1.20 11.91
N MET A 74 3.23 0.40 12.48
CA MET A 74 3.27 0.04 13.89
C MET A 74 4.50 -0.80 14.22
N GLY A 75 4.93 -1.67 13.30
CA GLY A 75 6.16 -2.46 13.43
C GLY A 75 7.40 -1.57 13.50
N VAL A 76 7.49 -0.55 12.64
CA VAL A 76 8.58 0.45 12.67
C VAL A 76 8.56 1.23 13.98
N VAL A 77 7.39 1.75 14.40
CA VAL A 77 7.26 2.51 15.65
C VAL A 77 7.61 1.64 16.86
N PHE A 78 7.18 0.39 16.87
CA PHE A 78 7.50 -0.56 17.93
C PHE A 78 9.00 -0.83 18.00
N ALA A 79 9.63 -1.13 16.87
CA ALA A 79 11.07 -1.37 16.79
C ALA A 79 11.86 -0.15 17.30
N GLN A 80 11.52 1.07 16.83
CA GLN A 80 12.16 2.31 17.27
C GLN A 80 12.03 2.56 18.78
N LYS A 81 10.90 2.19 19.40
CA LYS A 81 10.69 2.34 20.84
C LYS A 81 11.44 1.29 21.68
N LYS A 82 11.66 0.09 21.14
CA LYS A 82 12.25 -1.04 21.88
C LYS A 82 13.75 -1.19 21.67
N PHE A 83 14.27 -0.71 20.54
CA PHE A 83 15.69 -0.80 20.24
C PHE A 83 16.50 0.18 21.10
N GLN A 84 17.50 -0.32 21.81
CA GLN A 84 18.40 0.49 22.62
C GLN A 84 19.47 1.12 21.72
N GLY A 85 19.17 2.28 21.16
CA GLY A 85 20.07 3.04 20.29
C GLY A 85 19.36 3.58 19.07
N GLU A 86 20.13 3.98 18.06
CA GLU A 86 19.58 4.48 16.82
C GLU A 86 19.41 3.38 15.78
N ILE A 87 18.18 3.20 15.28
CA ILE A 87 17.93 2.31 14.15
C ILE A 87 18.42 2.96 12.85
N ASN A 88 19.26 2.24 12.09
CA ASN A 88 19.65 2.68 10.75
C ASN A 88 18.65 2.24 9.67
N SER A 89 18.15 1.01 9.77
CA SER A 89 17.31 0.37 8.77
C SER A 89 16.46 -0.75 9.36
N ILE A 90 15.31 -1.00 8.73
CA ILE A 90 14.40 -2.11 9.04
C ILE A 90 14.09 -2.85 7.74
N GLU A 91 14.31 -4.16 7.73
CA GLU A 91 13.77 -5.09 6.73
C GLU A 91 12.53 -5.74 7.35
N ALA A 92 11.37 -5.64 6.68
CA ALA A 92 10.12 -6.24 7.13
C ALA A 92 9.77 -7.43 6.24
N TYR A 93 9.39 -8.56 6.85
CA TYR A 93 9.06 -9.79 6.14
C TYR A 93 7.61 -10.18 6.44
N LEU A 94 6.76 -10.10 5.41
CA LEU A 94 5.35 -10.50 5.48
C LEU A 94 5.25 -12.00 5.22
N ASP A 95 4.79 -12.74 6.22
CA ASP A 95 4.54 -14.17 6.13
C ASP A 95 3.03 -14.42 6.30
N PHE A 96 2.43 -15.05 5.29
CA PHE A 96 0.99 -15.30 5.25
C PHE A 96 0.71 -16.78 5.50
N GLU A 97 -0.06 -17.06 6.54
CA GLU A 97 -0.62 -18.38 6.79
C GLU A 97 -2.14 -18.30 6.65
N ALA A 98 -2.68 -18.98 5.65
CA ALA A 98 -4.11 -19.10 5.44
C ALA A 98 -4.48 -20.57 5.29
N LYS A 99 -5.41 -21.06 6.12
CA LYS A 99 -5.85 -22.46 6.11
C LYS A 99 -6.51 -22.87 4.80
N GLU A 100 -7.24 -21.93 4.18
CA GLU A 100 -8.04 -22.15 2.96
C GLU A 100 -7.47 -21.39 1.75
N GLY A 101 -6.23 -20.91 1.86
CA GLY A 101 -5.60 -20.06 0.85
C GLY A 101 -5.94 -18.57 0.98
N LEU A 102 -5.24 -17.75 0.21
CA LEU A 102 -5.45 -16.29 0.17
C LEU A 102 -6.58 -15.98 -0.82
N VAL A 103 -7.70 -15.44 -0.31
CA VAL A 103 -8.80 -14.95 -1.14
C VAL A 103 -8.67 -13.43 -1.28
N GLY A 104 -8.50 -12.95 -2.51
CA GLY A 104 -8.48 -11.52 -2.83
C GLY A 104 -9.85 -11.07 -3.34
N ASN A 105 -10.32 -9.91 -2.89
CA ASN A 105 -11.53 -9.32 -3.44
C ASN A 105 -11.26 -8.67 -4.83
N VAL A 106 -12.31 -8.49 -5.62
CA VAL A 106 -12.22 -7.92 -6.97
C VAL A 106 -11.64 -6.49 -6.94
N THR A 107 -12.00 -5.69 -5.94
CA THR A 107 -11.56 -4.29 -5.83
C THR A 107 -10.06 -4.16 -5.50
N THR A 108 -9.49 -5.10 -4.75
CA THR A 108 -8.04 -5.21 -4.51
C THR A 108 -7.32 -5.59 -5.80
N LEU A 109 -7.87 -6.53 -6.59
CA LEU A 109 -7.29 -6.85 -7.88
C LEU A 109 -7.31 -5.63 -8.81
N GLU A 110 -8.45 -4.95 -8.96
CA GLU A 110 -8.56 -3.75 -9.78
C GLU A 110 -7.55 -2.69 -9.34
N SER A 111 -7.44 -2.45 -8.03
CA SER A 111 -6.46 -1.54 -7.45
C SER A 111 -5.02 -1.93 -7.81
N ALA A 112 -4.69 -3.23 -7.78
CA ALA A 112 -3.39 -3.73 -8.21
C ALA A 112 -3.15 -3.54 -9.72
N VAL A 113 -4.14 -3.88 -10.56
CA VAL A 113 -4.05 -3.74 -12.03
C VAL A 113 -3.76 -2.30 -12.40
N TYR A 114 -4.55 -1.36 -11.88
CA TYR A 114 -4.35 0.07 -12.16
C TYR A 114 -3.12 0.64 -11.45
N GLY A 115 -2.74 0.10 -10.29
CA GLY A 115 -1.49 0.44 -9.60
C GLY A 115 -0.26 0.16 -10.47
N PHE A 116 -0.21 -1.02 -11.09
CA PHE A 116 0.88 -1.40 -12.02
C PHE A 116 0.81 -0.64 -13.34
N ALA A 117 -0.38 -0.45 -13.89
CA ALA A 117 -0.59 0.32 -15.12
C ALA A 117 0.01 1.73 -15.01
N HIS A 118 -0.27 2.42 -13.89
CA HIS A 118 0.07 3.83 -13.65
C HIS A 118 1.27 4.04 -12.71
N ALA A 119 2.10 3.02 -12.48
CA ALA A 119 3.24 3.10 -11.57
C ALA A 119 4.28 4.18 -11.96
N ASN A 120 4.37 4.53 -13.24
CA ASN A 120 5.26 5.58 -13.75
C ASN A 120 4.88 6.98 -13.25
N GLU A 121 3.62 7.22 -12.90
CA GLU A 121 3.13 8.51 -12.40
C GLU A 121 3.62 8.81 -10.97
N LEU A 122 3.98 7.79 -10.19
CA LEU A 122 4.50 7.99 -8.82
C LEU A 122 5.77 8.83 -8.80
N LYS A 123 6.63 8.70 -9.81
CA LYS A 123 7.90 9.44 -9.85
C LYS A 123 7.68 10.95 -10.00
N SER A 124 6.78 11.37 -10.91
CA SER A 124 6.45 12.79 -11.09
C SER A 124 5.69 13.31 -9.88
N LEU A 125 4.74 12.54 -9.35
CA LEU A 125 3.96 12.91 -8.17
C LEU A 125 4.87 13.18 -6.95
N ARG A 126 5.82 12.29 -6.66
CA ARG A 126 6.77 12.45 -5.56
C ARG A 126 7.69 13.64 -5.72
N ARG A 127 8.09 13.97 -6.95
CA ARG A 127 8.89 15.18 -7.22
C ARG A 127 8.11 16.45 -6.91
N SER A 128 6.82 16.48 -7.25
CA SER A 128 5.95 17.62 -6.94
C SER A 128 5.65 17.72 -5.45
N LEU A 129 5.42 16.58 -4.79
CA LEU A 129 5.07 16.53 -3.38
C LEU A 129 6.27 16.77 -2.45
N TYR A 130 7.45 16.31 -2.84
CA TYR A 130 8.68 16.37 -2.05
C TYR A 130 9.83 16.93 -2.90
N PRO A 131 9.89 18.26 -3.12
CA PRO A 131 10.94 18.87 -3.92
C PRO A 131 12.33 18.67 -3.29
N GLU A 132 12.41 18.72 -1.96
CA GLU A 132 13.65 18.51 -1.22
C GLU A 132 13.83 17.02 -0.86
N PRO A 133 14.98 16.39 -1.20
CA PRO A 133 15.25 15.01 -0.86
C PRO A 133 15.49 14.84 0.66
N LEU A 134 15.21 13.64 1.18
CA LEU A 134 15.65 13.27 2.51
C LEU A 134 17.19 13.20 2.57
N PRO A 135 17.80 13.41 3.75
CA PRO A 135 19.24 13.26 3.91
C PRO A 135 19.68 11.86 3.51
N LYS A 136 20.86 11.76 2.89
CA LYS A 136 21.45 10.47 2.55
C LYS A 136 21.83 9.75 3.84
N PRO A 137 21.49 8.46 4.01
CA PRO A 137 21.87 7.71 5.19
C PRO A 137 23.39 7.52 5.24
N SER A 138 23.97 7.59 6.44
CA SER A 138 25.41 7.32 6.65
C SER A 138 25.78 5.88 6.32
N PHE A 139 24.89 4.93 6.60
CA PHE A 139 25.07 3.50 6.28
C PHE A 139 23.94 3.02 5.38
N LYS A 140 24.27 2.59 4.17
CA LYS A 140 23.27 2.08 3.23
C LYS A 140 22.83 0.68 3.62
N LEU A 141 21.52 0.43 3.58
CA LEU A 141 20.98 -0.91 3.69
C LEU A 141 21.52 -1.77 2.52
N PRO A 142 22.10 -2.95 2.78
CA PRO A 142 22.56 -3.84 1.72
C PRO A 142 21.42 -4.20 0.78
N LYS A 143 21.64 -4.07 -0.53
CA LYS A 143 20.63 -4.44 -1.52
C LYS A 143 20.46 -5.96 -1.55
N ARG A 144 19.25 -6.42 -1.31
CA ARG A 144 18.85 -7.81 -1.59
C ARG A 144 18.61 -7.99 -3.09
N GLY A 145 18.86 -9.21 -3.59
CA GLY A 145 18.46 -9.60 -4.94
C GLY A 145 16.93 -9.63 -5.08
N ALA A 146 16.44 -9.77 -6.31
CA ALA A 146 14.99 -9.91 -6.58
C ALA A 146 14.37 -11.12 -5.86
N VAL A 147 15.19 -12.14 -5.59
CA VAL A 147 14.90 -13.27 -4.72
C VAL A 147 16.08 -13.42 -3.77
N HIS A 148 15.83 -13.66 -2.48
CA HIS A 148 16.86 -14.04 -1.54
C HIS A 148 16.29 -14.99 -0.47
N LYS A 149 17.15 -15.80 0.14
CA LYS A 149 16.77 -16.55 1.35
C LYS A 149 17.04 -15.67 2.57
N ASN A 150 16.08 -15.57 3.49
CA ASN A 150 16.26 -14.87 4.76
C ASN A 150 16.35 -15.88 5.91
N GLU A 151 17.31 -15.68 6.82
CA GLU A 151 17.57 -16.61 7.93
C GLU A 151 16.56 -16.48 9.08
N VAL A 152 16.00 -15.29 9.31
CA VAL A 152 15.03 -15.03 10.38
C VAL A 152 13.71 -15.74 10.12
N VAL A 153 13.20 -15.64 8.90
CA VAL A 153 11.95 -16.34 8.50
C VAL A 153 12.20 -17.72 7.88
N ASN A 154 13.47 -18.08 7.63
CA ASN A 154 13.89 -19.31 6.94
C ASN A 154 13.12 -19.60 5.63
N LYS A 155 12.79 -18.55 4.88
CA LYS A 155 11.98 -18.59 3.65
C LYS A 155 12.65 -17.83 2.51
N TYR A 156 12.28 -18.14 1.28
CA TYR A 156 12.62 -17.31 0.13
C TYR A 156 11.75 -16.06 0.12
N CYS A 157 12.35 -14.91 -0.15
CA CYS A 157 11.72 -13.62 -0.03
C CYS A 157 11.84 -12.81 -1.32
N VAL A 158 10.77 -12.11 -1.67
CA VAL A 158 10.70 -11.18 -2.83
C VAL A 158 10.25 -9.80 -2.36
N PRO A 159 10.66 -8.70 -3.03
CA PRO A 159 10.21 -7.36 -2.67
C PRO A 159 8.68 -7.24 -2.64
N PHE A 160 8.14 -6.62 -1.60
CA PHE A 160 6.72 -6.28 -1.54
C PHE A 160 6.46 -5.02 -2.38
N MET A 161 5.54 -5.12 -3.35
CA MET A 161 5.22 -4.03 -4.29
C MET A 161 3.96 -3.23 -3.91
N GLY A 162 3.51 -3.33 -2.65
CA GLY A 162 2.34 -2.61 -2.13
C GLY A 162 2.67 -1.25 -1.51
N SER A 163 1.78 -0.76 -0.64
CA SER A 163 1.83 0.58 -0.07
C SER A 163 2.78 0.77 1.11
N ASP A 164 3.16 -0.28 1.84
CA ASP A 164 3.99 -0.22 3.05
C ASP A 164 5.17 0.74 2.94
N LYS A 165 6.01 0.56 1.92
CA LYS A 165 7.20 1.41 1.72
C LYS A 165 6.83 2.87 1.51
N SER A 166 5.72 3.14 0.82
CA SER A 166 5.27 4.51 0.55
C SER A 166 4.75 5.19 1.81
N VAL A 167 4.00 4.45 2.63
CA VAL A 167 3.46 4.95 3.91
C VAL A 167 4.55 5.16 4.95
N VAL A 168 5.45 4.18 5.11
CA VAL A 168 6.60 4.33 6.02
C VAL A 168 7.47 5.51 5.64
N ASN A 169 7.81 5.67 4.36
CA ASN A 169 8.61 6.81 3.92
C ASN A 169 7.92 8.16 4.14
N ARG A 170 6.59 8.21 4.02
CA ARG A 170 5.80 9.41 4.32
C ARG A 170 5.90 9.77 5.82
N THR A 171 5.78 8.80 6.72
CA THR A 171 5.94 9.02 8.17
C THR A 171 7.37 9.42 8.52
N GLN A 172 8.38 8.73 7.97
CA GLN A 172 9.79 9.09 8.18
C GLN A 172 10.09 10.53 7.74
N ARG A 173 9.52 10.96 6.61
CA ARG A 173 9.66 12.34 6.13
C ARG A 173 8.98 13.34 7.05
N TYR A 174 7.74 13.09 7.46
CA TYR A 174 7.03 13.96 8.39
C TYR A 174 7.84 14.17 9.68
N ASN A 175 8.34 13.07 10.26
CA ASN A 175 9.15 13.10 11.48
C ASN A 175 10.48 13.83 11.30
N TYR A 176 11.12 13.71 10.14
CA TYR A 176 12.33 14.47 9.83
C TYR A 176 12.06 15.98 9.75
N GLU A 177 11.04 16.38 9.01
CA GLU A 177 10.72 17.79 8.77
C GLU A 177 10.23 18.49 10.04
N HIS A 178 9.35 17.84 10.80
CA HIS A 178 8.62 18.44 11.92
C HIS A 178 9.17 18.05 13.30
N ASN A 179 9.61 16.79 13.48
CA ASN A 179 10.02 16.27 14.78
C ASN A 179 11.54 16.15 14.94
N LYS A 180 12.32 16.55 13.92
CA LYS A 180 13.79 16.49 13.88
C LYS A 180 14.34 15.09 14.16
N GLN A 181 13.58 14.06 13.79
CA GLN A 181 14.00 12.67 13.92
C GLN A 181 14.71 12.24 12.63
N ARG A 182 15.85 11.56 12.78
CA ARG A 182 16.59 11.03 11.63
C ARG A 182 15.74 9.94 10.94
N PRO A 183 15.56 9.99 9.61
CA PRO A 183 14.81 8.95 8.90
C PRO A 183 15.58 7.63 8.89
N ILE A 184 14.84 6.53 8.96
CA ILE A 184 15.38 5.17 8.76
C ILE A 184 15.16 4.70 7.32
N GLN A 185 15.93 3.70 6.91
CA GLN A 185 15.65 2.95 5.68
C GLN A 185 14.63 1.83 5.98
N PHE A 186 13.67 1.62 5.09
CA PHE A 186 12.65 0.58 5.24
C PHE A 186 12.43 -0.16 3.92
N ASP A 187 12.63 -1.48 3.95
CA ASP A 187 12.39 -2.39 2.82
C ASP A 187 11.47 -3.54 3.24
N PRO A 188 10.24 -3.61 2.69
CA PRO A 188 9.31 -4.72 2.93
C PRO A 188 9.49 -5.83 1.88
N TYR A 189 9.31 -7.08 2.32
CA TYR A 189 9.41 -8.30 1.52
C TYR A 189 8.25 -9.24 1.82
N ILE A 190 7.82 -10.04 0.84
CA ILE A 190 6.93 -11.18 1.05
C ILE A 190 7.78 -12.43 1.22
N ALA A 191 7.53 -13.21 2.26
CA ALA A 191 8.09 -14.54 2.49
C ALA A 191 7.25 -15.61 1.78
N CYS A 192 7.89 -16.48 1.03
CA CYS A 192 7.28 -17.59 0.31
C CYS A 192 7.57 -18.91 1.04
N SER A 193 6.52 -19.69 1.29
CA SER A 193 6.60 -20.96 2.02
C SER A 193 7.27 -22.08 1.22
N GLY A 194 7.48 -21.92 -0.09
CA GLY A 194 8.19 -22.92 -0.91
C GLY A 194 8.62 -22.41 -2.29
N ILE A 195 9.53 -23.16 -2.93
CA ILE A 195 10.09 -22.80 -4.24
C ILE A 195 9.03 -22.79 -5.35
N LEU A 196 8.05 -23.70 -5.30
CA LEU A 196 6.95 -23.75 -6.27
C LEU A 196 6.05 -22.52 -6.15
N GLN A 197 5.71 -22.11 -4.92
CA GLN A 197 4.97 -20.88 -4.67
C GLN A 197 5.73 -19.66 -5.19
N LEU A 198 7.05 -19.59 -4.94
CA LEU A 198 7.90 -18.54 -5.45
C LEU A 198 7.87 -18.47 -6.98
N ILE A 199 8.09 -19.60 -7.66
CA ILE A 199 8.07 -19.67 -9.13
C ILE A 199 6.69 -19.23 -9.65
N GLY A 200 5.60 -19.74 -9.07
CA GLY A 200 4.24 -19.36 -9.42
C GLY A 200 3.99 -17.86 -9.26
N MET A 201 4.41 -17.28 -8.12
CA MET A 201 4.30 -15.84 -7.87
C MET A 201 5.11 -15.01 -8.87
N MET A 202 6.34 -15.43 -9.23
CA MET A 202 7.16 -14.72 -10.21
C MET A 202 6.54 -14.78 -11.62
N VAL A 203 6.09 -15.96 -12.06
CA VAL A 203 5.44 -16.14 -13.36
C VAL A 203 4.15 -15.33 -13.42
N PHE A 204 3.29 -15.45 -12.40
CA PHE A 204 2.07 -14.66 -12.29
C PHE A 204 2.38 -13.15 -12.29
N GLY A 205 3.34 -12.71 -11.48
CA GLY A 205 3.72 -11.30 -11.38
C GLY A 205 4.23 -10.71 -12.69
N ILE A 206 4.99 -11.47 -13.48
CA ILE A 206 5.46 -11.05 -14.81
C ILE A 206 4.28 -10.93 -15.79
N ILE A 207 3.44 -11.96 -15.87
CA ILE A 207 2.25 -11.96 -16.74
C ILE A 207 1.33 -10.79 -16.37
N PHE A 208 1.05 -10.65 -15.07
CA PHE A 208 0.23 -9.58 -14.52
C PHE A 208 0.80 -8.20 -14.85
N ALA A 209 2.10 -7.98 -14.62
CA ALA A 209 2.74 -6.71 -14.93
C ALA A 209 2.67 -6.37 -16.42
N VAL A 210 2.89 -7.36 -17.31
CA VAL A 210 2.79 -7.15 -18.77
C VAL A 210 1.34 -6.84 -19.17
N LEU A 211 0.37 -7.66 -18.76
CA LEU A 211 -1.04 -7.47 -19.12
C LEU A 211 -1.60 -6.16 -18.57
N SER A 212 -1.21 -5.74 -17.37
CA SER A 212 -1.65 -4.47 -16.77
C SER A 212 -1.27 -3.24 -17.60
N LYS A 213 -0.28 -3.33 -18.50
CA LYS A 213 0.12 -2.20 -19.36
C LYS A 213 -0.79 -1.96 -20.55
N PHE A 214 -1.63 -2.92 -20.92
CA PHE A 214 -2.51 -2.82 -22.09
C PHE A 214 -3.97 -2.80 -21.65
N SER A 215 -4.80 -1.96 -22.28
CA SER A 215 -6.23 -1.86 -21.96
C SER A 215 -6.95 -3.21 -22.08
N PHE A 216 -6.65 -3.98 -23.14
CA PHE A 216 -7.17 -5.34 -23.30
C PHE A 216 -6.73 -6.28 -22.17
N GLY A 217 -5.45 -6.21 -21.77
CA GLY A 217 -4.91 -7.03 -20.69
C GLY A 217 -5.49 -6.68 -19.32
N GLN A 218 -5.73 -5.40 -19.04
CA GLN A 218 -6.43 -4.94 -17.85
C GLN A 218 -7.86 -5.52 -17.80
N SER A 219 -8.61 -5.40 -18.89
CA SER A 219 -9.97 -5.95 -18.99
C SER A 219 -9.98 -7.48 -18.81
N LEU A 220 -8.99 -8.17 -19.38
CA LEU A 220 -8.86 -9.63 -19.25
C LEU A 220 -8.59 -10.04 -17.80
N LEU A 221 -7.64 -9.39 -17.12
CA LEU A 221 -7.30 -9.67 -15.72
C LEU A 221 -8.51 -9.47 -14.80
N ILE A 222 -9.23 -8.36 -14.98
CA ILE A 222 -10.42 -8.04 -14.18
C ILE A 222 -11.53 -9.06 -14.45
N LYS A 223 -11.81 -9.37 -15.73
CA LYS A 223 -12.88 -10.30 -16.12
C LYS A 223 -12.65 -11.71 -15.56
N LEU A 224 -11.44 -12.27 -15.75
CA LEU A 224 -11.11 -13.63 -15.29
C LEU A 224 -11.29 -13.77 -13.77
N TRP A 225 -10.93 -12.75 -13.00
CA TRP A 225 -11.06 -12.80 -11.56
C TRP A 225 -12.49 -12.62 -11.08
N THR A 226 -13.25 -11.72 -11.70
CA THR A 226 -14.68 -11.54 -11.39
C THR A 226 -15.46 -12.84 -11.64
N GLU A 227 -15.24 -13.50 -12.78
CA GLU A 227 -15.87 -14.79 -13.10
C GLU A 227 -15.49 -15.88 -12.09
N SER A 228 -14.22 -15.93 -11.65
CA SER A 228 -13.79 -16.88 -10.61
C SER A 228 -14.38 -16.56 -9.22
N SER A 229 -14.60 -15.29 -8.91
CA SER A 229 -15.16 -14.83 -7.63
C SER A 229 -16.66 -15.09 -7.52
N ASP A 230 -17.38 -15.07 -8.64
CA ASP A 230 -18.81 -15.40 -8.70
C ASP A 230 -19.03 -16.92 -8.59
N GLN A 231 -18.19 -17.74 -9.22
CA GLN A 231 -18.24 -19.20 -9.06
C GLN A 231 -18.03 -19.64 -7.59
N GLY A 232 -17.16 -18.95 -6.83
CA GLY A 232 -16.97 -19.22 -5.40
C GLY A 232 -18.17 -18.81 -4.52
N ARG A 233 -18.97 -17.82 -4.95
CA ARG A 233 -20.19 -17.40 -4.22
C ARG A 233 -21.35 -18.38 -4.40
N ASP A 234 -21.48 -19.00 -5.57
CA ASP A 234 -22.52 -20.01 -5.82
C ASP A 234 -22.29 -21.32 -5.03
N CYS A 235 -21.03 -21.66 -4.75
CA CYS A 235 -20.69 -22.84 -3.94
C CYS A 235 -21.03 -22.69 -2.44
N HIS A 236 -21.13 -21.46 -1.91
CA HIS A 236 -21.48 -21.22 -0.50
C HIS A 236 -22.98 -21.06 -0.24
N ASN A 237 -23.80 -20.91 -1.29
CA ASN A 237 -25.26 -20.80 -1.18
C ASN A 237 -26.01 -22.14 -1.33
N THR A 238 -25.29 -23.27 -1.47
CA THR A 238 -25.89 -24.62 -1.56
C THR A 238 -25.80 -25.43 -0.27
N ALA A 239 -25.42 -24.81 0.84
CA ALA A 239 -25.42 -25.42 2.18
C ALA A 239 -26.40 -24.69 3.13
N LEU A 240 -27.69 -24.73 2.78
CA LEU A 240 -28.81 -24.51 3.70
C LEU A 240 -29.86 -25.61 3.46
#